data_AF-A0A0Q5D316-F1
#
_entry.id   AF-A0A0Q5D316-F1
#
_cell.length_a   1.000
_cell.length_b   1.000
_cell.length_c   1.000
_cell.angle_alpha   90.00
_cell.angle_beta   90.00
_cell.angle_gamma   90.00
#
_symmetry.space_group_name_H-M   'P 1'
#
loop_
_entity.id
_entity.type
_entity.pdbx_description
1 polymer ?
#
loop_
_entity_poly.entity_id
_entity_poly.type
_entity_poly.pdbx_seq_one_letter_code
_entity_poly.pdbx_strand_id
1 'polypeptide(L)'
;MGRWRKYIIGICTIAVVGLIGAACFFFWPHGLPDVQASKAQPTGAELVARGEYLTVAADCAACHTTKDGKPFAGGLAFKLPFGTIYSPNITPDKTNGIGDWSDAEFVRAMRSGVGRHGEDLYPAFPYTSYALLSTDDILAVRAYLTTLAAVSEPAPENALAFPFNQRPLMRGWKLLFMPRAPFKSDPDKDKTWNDGAYLVEALAHCGECHTPRGLMFQRKQGLALSGGDVDGWKAWNITSDKEYGLGDWSDEQIADMLSAGHAKDRGVAAGPMREAIDLSLSKLPKSDIDAIVAYLRTVPAVTGEPDHKAIRRKEDELTAGSTEASADTQPGKQIYAGACASCHGWNGEGQFNPRAAILGGHALSDPTASNVVRVVLQGSSDHEAAPGKTMPSFAKIYSDEDVASLANYVVEHFSGRKGTVTADQVSQAR
;
A
#
# COMPACT_ATOMS: atom_id res chain seq x y z
N MET A 1 -41.12 -45.52 19.67
CA MET A 1 -40.69 -44.25 20.28
C MET A 1 -39.21 -44.17 20.70
N GLY A 2 -38.47 -45.28 20.88
CA GLY A 2 -37.09 -45.22 21.43
C GLY A 2 -35.94 -44.83 20.49
N ARG A 3 -36.02 -45.10 19.18
CA ARG A 3 -34.92 -44.81 18.23
C ARG A 3 -34.85 -43.32 17.85
N TRP A 4 -36.00 -42.69 17.59
CA TRP A 4 -36.07 -41.26 17.23
C TRP A 4 -35.52 -40.35 18.35
N ARG A 5 -35.83 -40.67 19.61
CA ARG A 5 -35.29 -39.95 20.77
C ARG A 5 -33.77 -40.07 20.88
N LYS A 6 -33.19 -41.23 20.56
CA LYS A 6 -31.72 -41.41 20.51
C LYS A 6 -31.07 -40.60 19.39
N TYR A 7 -31.70 -40.51 18.21
CA TYR A 7 -31.21 -39.67 17.11
C TYR A 7 -31.30 -38.18 17.43
N ILE A 8 -32.41 -37.70 18.00
CA ILE A 8 -32.54 -36.31 18.44
C ILE A 8 -31.47 -35.98 19.49
N ILE A 9 -31.31 -36.82 20.52
CA ILE A 9 -30.28 -36.61 21.55
C ILE A 9 -28.89 -36.58 20.90
N GLY A 10 -28.58 -37.50 20.00
CA GLY A 10 -27.30 -37.52 19.28
C GLY A 10 -27.04 -36.23 18.47
N ILE A 11 -28.04 -35.76 17.71
CA ILE A 11 -27.94 -34.52 16.94
C ILE A 11 -27.78 -33.31 17.87
N CYS A 12 -28.56 -33.23 18.95
CA CYS A 12 -28.43 -32.15 19.93
C CYS A 12 -27.06 -32.17 20.62
N THR A 13 -26.53 -33.34 20.97
CA THR A 13 -25.18 -33.46 21.56
C THR A 13 -24.12 -32.99 20.58
N ILE A 14 -24.18 -33.39 19.30
CA ILE A 14 -23.23 -32.92 18.28
C ILE A 14 -23.34 -31.41 18.09
N ALA A 15 -24.54 -30.85 18.04
CA ALA A 15 -24.75 -29.42 17.92
C ALA A 15 -24.19 -28.65 19.12
N VAL A 16 -24.44 -29.12 20.35
CA VAL A 16 -23.90 -28.49 21.57
C VAL A 16 -22.38 -28.58 21.62
N VAL A 17 -21.79 -29.73 21.31
CA VAL A 17 -20.32 -29.88 21.24
C VAL A 17 -19.73 -28.98 20.18
N GLY A 18 -20.37 -28.87 19.00
CA GLY A 18 -19.96 -27.97 17.94
C GLY A 18 -20.03 -26.49 18.37
N LEU A 19 -21.09 -26.08 19.06
CA LEU A 19 -21.24 -24.72 19.58
C LEU A 19 -20.22 -24.40 20.68
N ILE A 20 -19.96 -25.32 21.60
CA ILE A 20 -18.93 -25.17 22.62
C ILE A 20 -17.56 -25.07 21.95
N GLY A 21 -17.26 -25.93 20.97
CA GLY A 21 -16.02 -25.89 20.21
C GLY A 21 -15.83 -24.56 19.48
N ALA A 22 -16.88 -24.05 18.84
CA ALA A 22 -16.87 -22.75 18.18
C ALA A 22 -16.68 -21.61 19.20
N ALA A 23 -17.39 -21.63 20.32
CA ALA A 23 -17.24 -20.64 21.38
C ALA A 23 -15.82 -20.65 21.95
N CYS A 24 -15.24 -21.82 22.22
CA CYS A 24 -13.84 -21.94 22.61
C CYS A 24 -12.93 -21.36 21.54
N PHE A 25 -13.08 -21.73 20.26
CA PHE A 25 -12.24 -21.20 19.20
C PHE A 25 -12.29 -19.66 19.10
N PHE A 26 -13.49 -19.07 19.13
CA PHE A 26 -13.67 -17.62 18.94
C PHE A 26 -13.34 -16.78 20.18
N PHE A 27 -13.46 -17.33 21.39
CA PHE A 27 -13.34 -16.55 22.64
C PHE A 27 -12.20 -17.00 23.57
N TRP A 28 -11.49 -18.08 23.27
CA TRP A 28 -10.36 -18.54 24.09
C TRP A 28 -9.20 -17.53 24.09
N PRO A 29 -8.69 -17.05 25.23
CA PRO A 29 -7.62 -16.04 25.23
C PRO A 29 -6.38 -16.45 24.43
N HIS A 30 -5.79 -15.50 23.70
CA HIS A 30 -4.53 -15.73 22.99
C HIS A 30 -3.38 -15.82 23.98
N GLY A 31 -2.52 -16.83 23.83
CA GLY A 31 -1.29 -16.95 24.62
C GLY A 31 -0.27 -15.85 24.28
N LEU A 32 0.75 -15.71 25.12
CA LEU A 32 1.94 -14.94 24.80
C LEU A 32 3.02 -15.87 24.23
N PRO A 33 3.68 -15.50 23.12
CA PRO A 33 4.79 -16.27 22.61
C PRO A 33 5.98 -16.21 23.57
N ASP A 34 6.78 -17.27 23.61
CA ASP A 34 8.13 -17.19 24.17
C ASP A 34 8.99 -16.38 23.21
N VAL A 35 9.46 -15.22 23.67
CA VAL A 35 10.22 -14.27 22.85
C VAL A 35 11.62 -14.17 23.41
N GLN A 36 12.56 -14.64 22.61
CA GLN A 36 13.99 -14.56 22.89
C GLN A 36 14.70 -14.01 21.66
N ALA A 37 15.50 -12.96 21.87
CA ALA A 37 16.41 -12.47 20.85
C ALA A 37 17.45 -13.54 20.53
N SER A 38 17.86 -13.64 19.27
CA SER A 38 18.95 -14.53 18.91
C SER A 38 20.28 -14.03 19.50
N LYS A 39 21.27 -14.93 19.56
CA LYS A 39 22.64 -14.58 19.97
C LYS A 39 23.33 -13.59 19.01
N ALA A 40 22.82 -13.46 17.78
CA ALA A 40 23.37 -12.58 16.76
C ALA A 40 22.73 -11.18 16.77
N GLN A 41 21.71 -10.96 17.58
CA GLN A 41 21.03 -9.68 17.68
C GLN A 41 22.00 -8.60 18.21
N PRO A 42 22.14 -7.46 17.52
CA PRO A 42 22.93 -6.34 18.04
C PRO A 42 22.34 -5.79 19.34
N THR A 43 23.13 -5.03 20.08
CA THR A 43 22.71 -4.44 21.36
C THR A 43 22.97 -2.92 21.39
N GLY A 44 22.35 -2.22 22.34
CA GLY A 44 22.58 -0.77 22.52
C GLY A 44 22.25 0.05 21.28
N ALA A 45 23.15 0.94 20.89
CA ALA A 45 22.95 1.86 19.77
C ALA A 45 22.79 1.14 18.41
N GLU A 46 23.48 0.01 18.20
CA GLU A 46 23.36 -0.75 16.95
C GLU A 46 21.97 -1.38 16.79
N LEU A 47 21.37 -1.83 17.91
CA LEU A 47 20.00 -2.34 17.92
C LEU A 47 18.99 -1.25 17.55
N VAL A 48 19.15 -0.06 18.13
CA VAL A 48 18.30 1.11 17.84
C VAL A 48 18.46 1.53 16.38
N ALA A 49 19.69 1.60 15.86
CA ALA A 49 19.94 1.94 14.46
C ALA A 49 19.34 0.91 13.49
N ARG A 50 19.45 -0.39 13.80
CA ARG A 50 18.75 -1.44 13.04
C ARG A 50 17.24 -1.26 13.09
N GLY A 51 16.70 -0.96 14.27
CA GLY A 51 15.28 -0.68 14.47
C GLY A 51 14.77 0.52 13.69
N GLU A 52 15.55 1.59 13.64
CA GLU A 52 15.24 2.79 12.86
C GLU A 52 15.12 2.46 11.38
N TYR A 53 16.15 1.81 10.82
CA TYR A 53 16.14 1.34 9.44
C TYR A 53 14.91 0.46 9.13
N LEU A 54 14.60 -0.52 9.99
CA LEU A 54 13.45 -1.42 9.78
C LEU A 54 12.11 -0.67 9.88
N THR A 55 12.00 0.30 10.80
CA THR A 55 10.79 1.12 10.96
C THR A 55 10.55 2.01 9.74
N VAL A 56 11.63 2.52 9.14
CA VAL A 56 11.59 3.24 7.87
C VAL A 56 11.24 2.30 6.71
N ALA A 57 11.91 1.17 6.57
CA ALA A 57 11.67 0.20 5.50
C ALA A 57 10.26 -0.43 5.53
N ALA A 58 9.68 -0.55 6.73
CA ALA A 58 8.30 -0.99 6.92
C ALA A 58 7.25 0.12 6.77
N ASP A 59 7.68 1.34 6.45
CA ASP A 59 6.82 2.51 6.21
C ASP A 59 5.87 2.82 7.38
N CYS A 60 6.35 2.62 8.62
CA CYS A 60 5.52 2.80 9.81
C CYS A 60 4.98 4.24 9.94
N ALA A 61 5.78 5.22 9.50
CA ALA A 61 5.42 6.64 9.59
C ALA A 61 4.21 7.01 8.73
N ALA A 62 4.05 6.40 7.54
CA ALA A 62 2.92 6.66 6.64
C ALA A 62 1.58 6.38 7.31
N CYS A 63 1.49 5.27 8.06
CA CYS A 63 0.26 4.92 8.76
C CYS A 63 0.12 5.64 10.11
N HIS A 64 1.23 5.80 10.85
CA HIS A 64 1.18 6.27 12.23
C HIS A 64 1.45 7.79 12.40
N THR A 65 1.47 8.56 11.32
CA THR A 65 1.61 10.02 11.37
C THR A 65 0.56 10.66 10.48
N THR A 66 -0.24 11.58 11.02
CA THR A 66 -1.16 12.38 10.19
C THR A 66 -0.46 13.65 9.71
N LYS A 67 -0.98 14.27 8.65
CA LYS A 67 -0.39 15.47 8.01
C LYS A 67 -0.06 16.60 8.99
N ASP A 68 -0.93 16.84 9.97
CA ASP A 68 -0.78 17.89 10.99
C ASP A 68 -0.50 17.31 12.39
N GLY A 69 -0.24 16.00 12.47
CA GLY A 69 -0.06 15.27 13.71
C GLY A 69 1.40 15.15 14.13
N LYS A 70 1.62 14.64 15.35
CA LYS A 70 2.95 14.31 15.84
C LYS A 70 3.42 12.98 15.25
N PRO A 71 4.73 12.82 14.95
CA PRO A 71 5.27 11.57 14.44
C PRO A 71 4.86 10.37 15.29
N PHE A 72 4.38 9.31 14.64
CA PHE A 72 4.02 8.02 15.26
C PHE A 72 2.84 8.05 16.26
N ALA A 73 2.16 9.18 16.40
CA ALA A 73 1.03 9.35 17.32
C ALA A 73 -0.30 8.74 16.81
N GLY A 74 -0.33 8.21 15.59
CA GLY A 74 -1.51 7.59 15.00
C GLY A 74 -2.58 8.60 14.55
N GLY A 75 -3.80 8.11 14.37
CA GLY A 75 -4.98 8.90 14.00
C GLY A 75 -5.28 8.98 12.50
N LEU A 76 -4.50 8.31 11.64
CA LEU A 76 -4.79 8.25 10.21
C LEU A 76 -6.05 7.42 9.98
N ALA A 77 -7.00 7.97 9.20
CA ALA A 77 -8.27 7.34 8.90
C ALA A 77 -8.20 6.47 7.64
N PHE A 78 -8.47 5.17 7.79
CA PHE A 78 -8.67 4.23 6.69
C PHE A 78 -10.17 4.08 6.43
N LYS A 79 -10.65 4.71 5.36
CA LYS A 79 -12.06 4.68 4.97
C LYS A 79 -12.35 3.41 4.17
N LEU A 80 -13.28 2.60 4.67
CA LEU A 80 -13.74 1.37 4.05
C LEU A 80 -15.24 1.50 3.72
N PRO A 81 -15.76 0.71 2.77
CA PRO A 81 -17.19 0.74 2.43
C PRO A 81 -18.13 0.43 3.62
N PHE A 82 -17.61 -0.19 4.68
CA PHE A 82 -18.35 -0.62 5.87
C PHE A 82 -17.90 0.11 7.16
N GLY A 83 -17.17 1.23 7.04
CA GLY A 83 -16.80 2.08 8.15
C GLY A 83 -15.35 2.58 8.10
N THR A 84 -14.87 3.14 9.21
CA THR A 84 -13.52 3.73 9.29
C THR A 84 -12.71 3.06 10.38
N ILE A 85 -11.45 2.75 10.07
CA ILE A 85 -10.43 2.29 11.03
C ILE A 85 -9.42 3.43 11.22
N TYR A 86 -8.86 3.58 12.41
CA TYR A 86 -7.81 4.56 12.67
C TYR A 86 -6.50 3.86 13.08
N SER A 87 -5.36 4.40 12.63
CA SER A 87 -4.06 3.94 13.12
C SER A 87 -3.88 4.27 14.61
N PRO A 88 -3.35 3.35 15.43
CA PRO A 88 -3.10 3.62 16.84
C PRO A 88 -1.84 4.46 17.05
N ASN A 89 -1.70 5.03 18.24
CA ASN A 89 -0.46 5.65 18.68
C ASN A 89 0.58 4.57 19.02
N ILE A 90 1.78 4.65 18.42
CA ILE A 90 2.88 3.68 18.64
C ILE A 90 4.11 4.34 19.28
N THR A 91 3.95 5.53 19.86
CA THR A 91 4.98 6.19 20.67
C THR A 91 5.14 5.48 22.03
N PRO A 92 6.22 5.72 22.79
CA PRO A 92 6.42 5.11 24.11
C PRO A 92 5.55 5.70 25.22
N ASP A 93 4.48 6.43 24.87
CA ASP A 93 3.47 6.83 25.85
C ASP A 93 2.85 5.58 26.50
N LYS A 94 2.73 5.61 27.83
CA LYS A 94 2.29 4.45 28.63
C LYS A 94 0.78 4.23 28.61
N THR A 95 0.03 5.30 28.35
CA THR A 95 -1.44 5.30 28.44
C THR A 95 -2.08 5.06 27.08
N ASN A 96 -1.65 5.81 26.08
CA ASN A 96 -2.22 5.83 24.73
C ASN A 96 -1.33 5.12 23.71
N GLY A 97 -0.04 4.96 24.01
CA GLY A 97 0.95 4.34 23.13
C GLY A 97 1.32 2.90 23.50
N ILE A 98 2.54 2.50 23.13
CA ILE A 98 3.08 1.16 23.38
C ILE A 98 4.06 1.08 24.57
N GLY A 99 4.14 2.14 25.38
CA GLY A 99 5.17 2.27 26.44
C GLY A 99 5.16 1.15 27.49
N ASP A 100 3.99 0.58 27.80
CA ASP A 100 3.83 -0.51 28.76
C ASP A 100 3.66 -1.90 28.11
N TRP A 101 3.90 -2.02 26.81
CA TRP A 101 3.84 -3.32 26.12
C TRP A 101 5.12 -4.09 26.37
N SER A 102 5.01 -5.37 26.72
CA SER A 102 6.12 -6.31 26.74
C SER A 102 6.59 -6.70 25.33
N ASP A 103 7.79 -7.28 25.23
CA ASP A 103 8.29 -7.86 23.99
C ASP A 103 7.33 -8.91 23.42
N ALA A 104 6.80 -9.77 24.27
CA ALA A 104 5.87 -10.82 23.87
C ALA A 104 4.56 -10.27 23.30
N GLU A 105 4.02 -9.20 23.90
CA GLU A 105 2.81 -8.53 23.39
C GLU A 105 3.07 -7.85 22.04
N PHE A 106 4.19 -7.15 21.90
CA PHE A 106 4.55 -6.47 20.64
C PHE A 106 4.80 -7.48 19.50
N VAL A 107 5.57 -8.54 19.76
CA VAL A 107 5.80 -9.61 18.80
C VAL A 107 4.50 -10.31 18.41
N ARG A 108 3.60 -10.55 19.37
CA ARG A 108 2.29 -11.14 19.10
C ARG A 108 1.41 -10.24 18.23
N ALA A 109 1.44 -8.93 18.45
CA ALA A 109 0.72 -8.00 17.60
C ALA A 109 1.26 -8.02 16.17
N MET A 110 2.58 -7.85 15.99
CA MET A 110 3.22 -7.83 14.68
C MET A 110 3.02 -9.15 13.91
N ARG A 111 3.22 -10.31 14.55
CA ARG A 111 3.14 -11.61 13.87
C ARG A 111 1.75 -12.19 13.73
N SER A 112 0.90 -11.99 14.74
CA SER A 112 -0.38 -12.68 14.84
C SER A 112 -1.57 -11.74 14.76
N GLY A 113 -1.34 -10.43 14.66
CA GLY A 113 -2.38 -9.42 14.64
C GLY A 113 -3.21 -9.44 15.93
N VAL A 114 -2.62 -9.70 17.09
CA VAL A 114 -3.34 -9.72 18.37
C VAL A 114 -2.78 -8.64 19.27
N GLY A 115 -3.64 -7.68 19.63
CA GLY A 115 -3.27 -6.52 20.43
C GLY A 115 -2.90 -6.87 21.88
N ARG A 116 -2.55 -5.85 22.66
CA ARG A 116 -2.06 -5.99 24.03
C ARG A 116 -3.01 -6.81 24.90
N HIS A 117 -4.30 -6.51 24.85
CA HIS A 117 -5.31 -7.14 25.69
C HIS A 117 -5.84 -8.48 25.12
N GLY A 118 -5.21 -9.01 24.08
CA GLY A 118 -5.60 -10.28 23.47
C GLY A 118 -6.72 -10.16 22.45
N GLU A 119 -7.11 -8.94 22.07
CA GLU A 119 -8.09 -8.67 21.04
C GLU A 119 -7.50 -8.89 19.64
N ASP A 120 -8.28 -9.47 18.73
CA ASP A 120 -7.88 -9.60 17.34
C ASP A 120 -7.92 -8.23 16.62
N LEU A 121 -6.81 -7.89 15.96
CA LEU A 121 -6.63 -6.70 15.14
C LEU A 121 -7.17 -6.93 13.73
N TYR A 122 -7.65 -5.85 13.12
CA TYR A 122 -8.06 -5.85 11.71
C TYR A 122 -6.84 -5.85 10.79
N PRO A 123 -6.91 -6.52 9.63
CA PRO A 123 -5.79 -6.67 8.69
C PRO A 123 -5.42 -5.38 7.94
N ALA A 124 -6.01 -4.24 8.30
CA ALA A 124 -5.47 -2.92 7.95
C ALA A 124 -4.08 -2.70 8.56
N PHE A 125 -3.83 -3.30 9.74
CA PHE A 125 -2.46 -3.54 10.21
C PHE A 125 -1.92 -4.75 9.46
N PRO A 126 -0.85 -4.62 8.64
CA PRO A 126 -0.43 -5.65 7.69
C PRO A 126 0.31 -6.83 8.34
N TYR A 127 -0.24 -7.37 9.42
CA TYR A 127 0.30 -8.52 10.15
C TYR A 127 0.40 -9.79 9.29
N THR A 128 -0.32 -9.88 8.17
CA THR A 128 -0.13 -10.96 7.18
C THR A 128 1.23 -10.93 6.52
N SER A 129 1.81 -9.74 6.34
CA SER A 129 3.17 -9.57 5.83
C SER A 129 4.17 -9.59 6.99
N TYR A 130 3.88 -8.94 8.12
CA TYR A 130 4.76 -8.94 9.29
C TYR A 130 4.89 -10.30 10.00
N ALA A 131 3.96 -11.23 9.79
CA ALA A 131 4.10 -12.63 10.20
C ALA A 131 5.36 -13.29 9.64
N LEU A 132 5.88 -12.78 8.51
CA LEU A 132 7.10 -13.26 7.88
C LEU A 132 8.38 -12.70 8.53
N LEU A 133 8.29 -11.61 9.31
CA LEU A 133 9.45 -11.00 9.95
C LEU A 133 10.09 -11.92 10.99
N SER A 134 11.41 -11.80 11.12
CA SER A 134 12.17 -12.43 12.20
C SER A 134 11.78 -11.82 13.56
N THR A 135 11.91 -12.60 14.64
CA THR A 135 11.67 -12.07 15.99
C THR A 135 12.63 -10.92 16.29
N ASP A 136 13.89 -11.08 15.90
CA ASP A 136 14.96 -10.10 16.05
C ASP A 136 14.63 -8.76 15.40
N ASP A 137 14.10 -8.75 14.18
CA ASP A 137 13.74 -7.51 13.51
C ASP A 137 12.55 -6.80 14.19
N ILE A 138 11.57 -7.57 14.67
CA ILE A 138 10.45 -7.01 15.42
C ILE A 138 10.94 -6.38 16.74
N LEU A 139 11.87 -7.04 17.43
CA LEU A 139 12.47 -6.52 18.66
C LEU A 139 13.32 -5.26 18.41
N ALA A 140 14.03 -5.21 17.27
CA ALA A 140 14.78 -4.02 16.86
C ALA A 140 13.83 -2.83 16.59
N VAL A 141 12.74 -3.05 15.85
CA VAL A 141 11.69 -2.03 15.63
C VAL A 141 11.16 -1.53 16.98
N ARG A 142 10.80 -2.42 17.91
CA ARG A 142 10.36 -2.01 19.26
C ARG A 142 11.43 -1.18 19.97
N ALA A 143 12.69 -1.60 19.94
CA ALA A 143 13.78 -0.86 20.57
C ALA A 143 13.89 0.58 20.05
N TYR A 144 13.80 0.79 18.73
CA TYR A 144 13.77 2.13 18.17
C TYR A 144 12.54 2.95 18.60
N LEU A 145 11.34 2.36 18.52
CA LEU A 145 10.11 3.04 18.92
C LEU A 145 10.16 3.50 20.39
N THR A 146 10.85 2.76 21.27
CA THR A 146 11.03 3.18 22.67
C THR A 146 11.91 4.42 22.87
N THR A 147 12.70 4.80 21.87
CA THR A 147 13.54 6.02 21.93
C THR A 147 12.82 7.28 21.45
N LEU A 148 11.64 7.14 20.85
CA LEU A 148 10.87 8.27 20.33
C LEU A 148 10.31 9.15 21.44
N ALA A 149 9.91 10.38 21.08
CA ALA A 149 9.17 11.24 21.99
C ALA A 149 7.79 10.62 22.28
N ALA A 150 7.46 10.48 23.57
CA ALA A 150 6.13 10.04 23.98
C ALA A 150 5.09 11.11 23.63
N VAL A 151 3.99 10.70 23.01
CA VAL A 151 2.86 11.57 22.70
C VAL A 151 1.64 11.06 23.44
N SER A 152 1.13 11.82 24.39
CA SER A 152 -0.04 11.43 25.19
C SER A 152 -1.33 11.90 24.53
N GLU A 153 -1.61 11.35 23.34
CA GLU A 153 -2.84 11.62 22.59
C GLU A 153 -3.48 10.28 22.20
N PRO A 154 -4.77 10.06 22.52
CA PRO A 154 -5.48 8.87 22.10
C PRO A 154 -5.80 8.92 20.60
N ALA A 155 -5.65 7.78 19.92
CA ALA A 155 -6.18 7.63 18.57
C ALA A 155 -7.71 7.56 18.62
N PRO A 156 -8.43 8.07 17.59
CA PRO A 156 -9.88 7.91 17.49
C PRO A 156 -10.29 6.43 17.48
N GLU A 157 -11.48 6.14 18.02
CA GLU A 157 -12.02 4.77 17.99
C GLU A 157 -12.48 4.36 16.60
N ASN A 158 -12.34 3.07 16.28
CA ASN A 158 -12.81 2.50 15.03
C ASN A 158 -14.35 2.57 14.95
N ALA A 159 -14.86 3.03 13.81
CA ALA A 159 -16.28 3.15 13.54
C ALA A 159 -16.68 2.20 12.41
N LEU A 160 -16.84 0.91 12.75
CA LEU A 160 -17.24 -0.13 11.79
C LEU A 160 -18.71 -0.53 11.96
N ALA A 161 -19.41 -0.77 10.85
CA ALA A 161 -20.77 -1.27 10.87
C ALA A 161 -20.82 -2.75 11.27
N PHE A 162 -21.93 -3.19 11.86
CA PHE A 162 -22.16 -4.62 12.06
C PHE A 162 -22.27 -5.35 10.71
N PRO A 163 -21.69 -6.56 10.55
CA PRO A 163 -20.98 -7.35 11.56
C PRO A 163 -19.46 -7.10 11.64
N PHE A 164 -18.91 -6.16 10.88
CA PHE A 164 -17.47 -5.90 10.79
C PHE A 164 -16.86 -5.35 12.09
N ASN A 165 -17.65 -4.80 13.00
CA ASN A 165 -17.21 -4.39 14.33
C ASN A 165 -16.93 -5.57 15.29
N GLN A 166 -17.26 -6.80 14.92
CA GLN A 166 -17.08 -7.98 15.77
C GLN A 166 -15.66 -8.57 15.63
N ARG A 167 -14.72 -8.07 16.44
CA ARG A 167 -13.30 -8.52 16.43
C ARG A 167 -13.09 -10.04 16.48
N PRO A 168 -13.85 -10.85 17.25
CA PRO A 168 -13.65 -12.31 17.28
C PRO A 168 -13.73 -12.96 15.90
N LEU A 169 -14.51 -12.42 14.95
CA LEU A 169 -14.60 -12.94 13.58
C LEU A 169 -13.23 -12.96 12.87
N MET A 170 -12.31 -12.08 13.27
CA MET A 170 -10.95 -12.05 12.73
C MET A 170 -10.17 -13.33 13.02
N ARG A 171 -10.53 -14.13 14.05
CA ARG A 171 -9.91 -15.45 14.24
C ARG A 171 -10.19 -16.40 13.10
N GLY A 172 -11.44 -16.42 12.64
CA GLY A 172 -11.84 -17.22 11.47
C GLY A 172 -11.13 -16.73 10.22
N TRP A 173 -11.05 -15.41 10.03
CA TRP A 173 -10.31 -14.81 8.92
C TRP A 173 -8.82 -15.20 8.93
N LYS A 174 -8.15 -15.08 10.08
CA LYS A 174 -6.74 -15.43 10.25
C LYS A 174 -6.46 -16.92 10.01
N LEU A 175 -7.36 -17.80 10.46
CA LEU A 175 -7.25 -19.24 10.21
C LEU A 175 -7.17 -19.56 8.70
N LEU A 176 -7.85 -18.77 7.88
CA LEU A 176 -7.92 -18.97 6.43
C LEU A 176 -6.78 -18.28 5.67
N PHE A 177 -6.31 -17.11 6.15
CA PHE A 177 -5.48 -16.20 5.33
C PHE A 177 -4.12 -15.82 5.91
N MET A 178 -3.82 -16.17 7.16
CA MET A 178 -2.51 -15.88 7.75
C MET A 178 -1.45 -16.88 7.25
N PRO A 179 -0.22 -16.44 6.91
CA PRO A 179 0.87 -17.35 6.63
C PRO A 179 1.20 -18.19 7.89
N ARG A 180 1.66 -19.42 7.66
CA ARG A 180 1.85 -20.41 8.74
C ARG A 180 3.22 -20.37 9.40
N ALA A 181 4.18 -19.69 8.77
CA ALA A 181 5.57 -19.67 9.24
C ALA A 181 6.24 -18.33 8.85
N PRO A 182 7.28 -17.91 9.60
CA PRO A 182 8.14 -16.81 9.21
C PRO A 182 8.81 -17.05 7.85
N PHE A 183 9.38 -15.99 7.28
CA PHE A 183 10.19 -16.09 6.06
C PHE A 183 11.34 -17.07 6.27
N LYS A 184 11.62 -17.85 5.22
CA LYS A 184 12.79 -18.73 5.15
C LYS A 184 13.52 -18.44 3.87
N SER A 185 14.83 -18.22 3.98
CA SER A 185 15.68 -18.08 2.82
C SER A 185 15.63 -19.33 1.96
N ASP A 186 15.53 -19.12 0.65
CA ASP A 186 15.64 -20.16 -0.36
C ASP A 186 17.14 -20.51 -0.55
N PRO A 187 17.56 -21.76 -0.28
CA PRO A 187 18.96 -22.17 -0.41
C PRO A 187 19.43 -22.22 -1.88
N ASP A 188 18.52 -22.27 -2.84
CA ASP A 188 18.84 -22.28 -4.27
C ASP A 188 19.02 -20.86 -4.84
N LYS A 189 18.87 -19.83 -3.99
CA LYS A 189 18.99 -18.41 -4.34
C LYS A 189 20.14 -17.77 -3.58
N ASP A 190 20.74 -16.76 -4.21
CA ASP A 190 21.79 -15.98 -3.55
C ASP A 190 21.24 -15.07 -2.45
N LYS A 191 22.15 -14.40 -1.75
CA LYS A 191 21.78 -13.51 -0.65
C LYS A 191 20.94 -12.33 -1.13
N THR A 192 21.32 -11.70 -2.25
CA THR A 192 20.64 -10.52 -2.80
C THR A 192 19.18 -10.81 -3.11
N TRP A 193 18.89 -11.96 -3.73
CA TRP A 193 17.53 -12.38 -4.00
C TRP A 193 16.74 -12.62 -2.71
N ASN A 194 17.34 -13.28 -1.72
CA ASN A 194 16.69 -13.57 -0.43
C ASN A 194 16.39 -12.31 0.38
N ASP A 195 17.30 -11.34 0.38
CA ASP A 195 17.09 -10.03 1.00
C ASP A 195 15.92 -9.31 0.28
N GLY A 196 15.89 -9.35 -1.06
CA GLY A 196 14.83 -8.75 -1.86
C GLY A 196 13.46 -9.37 -1.60
N ALA A 197 13.40 -10.70 -1.52
CA ALA A 197 12.19 -11.45 -1.17
C ALA A 197 11.69 -11.06 0.23
N TYR A 198 12.60 -10.96 1.20
CA TYR A 198 12.25 -10.53 2.56
C TYR A 198 11.72 -9.09 2.59
N LEU A 199 12.34 -8.17 1.86
CA LEU A 199 11.90 -6.79 1.75
C LEU A 199 10.51 -6.70 1.11
N VAL A 200 10.29 -7.34 -0.04
CA VAL A 200 9.02 -7.24 -0.80
C VAL A 200 7.86 -7.94 -0.10
N GLU A 201 8.07 -9.16 0.41
CA GLU A 201 6.99 -9.98 0.98
C GLU A 201 6.69 -9.67 2.44
N ALA A 202 7.71 -9.29 3.22
CA ALA A 202 7.58 -9.10 4.67
C ALA A 202 7.64 -7.64 5.08
N LEU A 203 8.78 -6.99 4.85
CA LEU A 203 9.09 -5.71 5.49
C LEU A 203 8.38 -4.52 4.85
N ALA A 204 8.59 -4.31 3.54
CA ALA A 204 7.96 -3.25 2.75
C ALA A 204 6.58 -3.62 2.22
N HIS A 205 6.10 -4.84 2.52
CA HIS A 205 4.72 -5.31 2.35
C HIS A 205 4.08 -4.95 0.99
N CYS A 206 4.85 -5.00 -0.11
CA CYS A 206 4.41 -4.52 -1.42
C CYS A 206 3.12 -5.19 -1.88
N GLY A 207 2.93 -6.47 -1.50
CA GLY A 207 1.72 -7.23 -1.79
C GLY A 207 0.44 -6.66 -1.18
N GLU A 208 0.51 -5.84 -0.13
CA GLU A 208 -0.68 -5.24 0.47
C GLU A 208 -1.33 -4.18 -0.44
N CYS A 209 -0.56 -3.53 -1.31
CA CYS A 209 -1.08 -2.62 -2.32
C CYS A 209 -1.18 -3.29 -3.69
N HIS A 210 -0.17 -4.05 -4.09
CA HIS A 210 -0.02 -4.59 -5.44
C HIS A 210 -0.66 -5.98 -5.63
N THR A 211 -1.57 -6.43 -4.76
CA THR A 211 -2.29 -7.71 -4.94
C THR A 211 -3.80 -7.48 -4.86
N PRO A 212 -4.61 -8.03 -5.79
CA PRO A 212 -6.04 -7.79 -5.76
C PRO A 212 -6.69 -8.44 -4.54
N ARG A 213 -7.75 -7.81 -4.04
CA ARG A 213 -8.48 -8.27 -2.86
C ARG A 213 -9.65 -9.19 -3.26
N GLY A 214 -9.89 -10.21 -2.45
CA GLY A 214 -11.05 -11.10 -2.57
C GLY A 214 -12.27 -10.56 -1.82
N LEU A 215 -13.36 -11.33 -1.84
CA LEU A 215 -14.64 -10.95 -1.20
C LEU A 215 -14.54 -10.67 0.31
N MET A 216 -13.60 -11.32 1.02
CA MET A 216 -13.35 -11.10 2.45
C MET A 216 -12.18 -10.13 2.68
N PHE A 217 -11.85 -9.28 1.69
CA PHE A 217 -10.72 -8.35 1.72
C PHE A 217 -9.34 -9.00 1.93
N GLN A 218 -9.24 -10.32 1.72
CA GLN A 218 -7.98 -11.05 1.73
C GLN A 218 -7.19 -10.81 0.43
N ARG A 219 -5.85 -10.86 0.50
CA ARG A 219 -5.01 -10.88 -0.72
C ARG A 219 -5.27 -12.16 -1.52
N LYS A 220 -5.56 -12.05 -2.82
CA LYS A 220 -5.64 -13.19 -3.73
C LYS A 220 -4.21 -13.68 -4.04
N GLN A 221 -3.69 -14.60 -3.23
CA GLN A 221 -2.29 -15.06 -3.35
C GLN A 221 -1.92 -15.62 -4.74
N GLY A 222 -2.87 -16.22 -5.47
CA GLY A 222 -2.65 -16.66 -6.85
C GLY A 222 -2.44 -15.54 -7.87
N LEU A 223 -2.67 -14.29 -7.48
CA LEU A 223 -2.48 -13.06 -8.25
C LEU A 223 -1.54 -12.09 -7.50
N ALA A 224 -0.64 -12.61 -6.67
CA ALA A 224 0.29 -11.79 -5.91
C ALA A 224 1.06 -10.83 -6.84
N LEU A 225 1.16 -9.56 -6.40
CA LEU A 225 1.90 -8.51 -7.10
C LEU A 225 1.34 -8.10 -8.48
N SER A 226 0.16 -8.61 -8.87
CA SER A 226 -0.45 -8.33 -10.18
C SER A 226 -1.24 -7.01 -10.24
N GLY A 227 -1.12 -6.14 -9.24
CA GLY A 227 -1.86 -4.88 -9.11
C GLY A 227 -3.03 -4.97 -8.13
N GLY A 228 -3.69 -3.85 -7.88
CA GLY A 228 -4.82 -3.77 -6.96
C GLY A 228 -5.37 -2.36 -6.83
N ASP A 229 -6.27 -2.16 -5.87
CA ASP A 229 -6.86 -0.87 -5.53
C ASP A 229 -6.66 -0.56 -4.05
N VAL A 230 -6.20 0.66 -3.75
CA VAL A 230 -5.94 1.15 -2.40
C VAL A 230 -6.45 2.57 -2.27
N ASP A 231 -7.43 2.80 -1.40
CA ASP A 231 -8.06 4.11 -1.22
C ASP A 231 -8.53 4.74 -2.55
N GLY A 232 -9.01 3.87 -3.44
CA GLY A 232 -9.45 4.21 -4.80
C GLY A 232 -8.35 4.57 -5.79
N TRP A 233 -7.08 4.56 -5.38
CA TRP A 233 -5.93 4.57 -6.28
C TRP A 233 -5.67 3.17 -6.82
N LYS A 234 -5.32 3.08 -8.11
CA LYS A 234 -4.84 1.84 -8.71
C LYS A 234 -3.35 1.65 -8.42
N ALA A 235 -3.03 0.55 -7.76
CA ALA A 235 -1.68 0.01 -7.67
C ALA A 235 -1.43 -0.87 -8.91
N TRP A 236 -0.34 -0.58 -9.63
CA TRP A 236 -0.06 -1.26 -10.90
C TRP A 236 0.47 -2.68 -10.71
N ASN A 237 0.40 -3.48 -11.76
CA ASN A 237 1.06 -4.78 -11.77
C ASN A 237 2.59 -4.59 -11.69
N ILE A 238 3.24 -5.27 -10.73
CA ILE A 238 4.69 -5.24 -10.55
C ILE A 238 5.35 -6.61 -10.79
N THR A 239 4.62 -7.55 -11.39
CA THR A 239 5.19 -8.82 -11.87
C THR A 239 6.05 -8.62 -13.12
N SER A 240 6.75 -9.66 -13.55
CA SER A 240 7.57 -9.64 -14.77
C SER A 240 6.77 -9.64 -16.09
N ASP A 241 5.49 -9.32 -16.06
CA ASP A 241 4.66 -9.17 -17.27
C ASP A 241 5.18 -8.00 -18.13
N LYS A 242 5.30 -8.21 -19.44
CA LYS A 242 5.89 -7.22 -20.36
C LYS A 242 4.93 -6.13 -20.81
N GLU A 243 3.63 -6.41 -20.78
CA GLU A 243 2.63 -5.47 -21.30
C GLU A 243 2.12 -4.56 -20.18
N TYR A 244 1.84 -5.15 -19.02
CA TYR A 244 1.18 -4.48 -17.89
C TYR A 244 2.06 -4.37 -16.64
N GLY A 245 3.15 -5.14 -16.58
CA GLY A 245 4.07 -5.21 -15.43
C GLY A 245 5.41 -4.53 -15.66
N LEU A 246 6.44 -5.02 -14.97
CA LEU A 246 7.82 -4.51 -15.03
C LEU A 246 8.69 -5.23 -16.08
N GLY A 247 8.14 -6.18 -16.84
CA GLY A 247 8.90 -7.03 -17.76
C GLY A 247 9.61 -6.30 -18.89
N ASP A 248 9.14 -5.10 -19.25
CA ASP A 248 9.76 -4.21 -20.25
C ASP A 248 10.60 -3.07 -19.62
N TRP A 249 10.55 -2.92 -18.29
CA TRP A 249 11.34 -1.91 -17.59
C TRP A 249 12.78 -2.40 -17.49
N SER A 250 13.76 -1.50 -17.51
CA SER A 250 15.16 -1.79 -17.13
C SER A 250 15.33 -1.84 -15.62
N ASP A 251 16.41 -2.46 -15.14
CA ASP A 251 16.69 -2.53 -13.70
C ASP A 251 16.89 -1.13 -13.11
N GLU A 252 17.54 -0.25 -13.87
CA GLU A 252 17.74 1.16 -13.53
C GLU A 252 16.41 1.90 -13.41
N GLN A 253 15.47 1.69 -14.33
CA GLN A 253 14.15 2.32 -14.25
C GLN A 253 13.36 1.88 -13.01
N ILE A 254 13.45 0.61 -12.62
CA ILE A 254 12.77 0.13 -11.40
C ILE A 254 13.45 0.75 -10.18
N ALA A 255 14.78 0.74 -10.14
CA ALA A 255 15.55 1.33 -9.04
C ALA A 255 15.30 2.84 -8.88
N ASP A 256 15.27 3.59 -9.98
CA ASP A 256 14.99 5.04 -9.99
C ASP A 256 13.56 5.33 -9.52
N MET A 257 12.58 4.52 -9.94
CA MET A 257 11.21 4.67 -9.46
C MET A 257 11.12 4.44 -7.94
N LEU A 258 11.76 3.41 -7.41
CA LEU A 258 11.72 3.10 -5.97
C LEU A 258 12.50 4.12 -5.13
N SER A 259 13.62 4.63 -5.64
CA SER A 259 14.51 5.53 -4.89
C SER A 259 14.19 7.02 -5.05
N ALA A 260 13.65 7.43 -6.20
CA ALA A 260 13.41 8.84 -6.55
C ALA A 260 11.95 9.15 -6.92
N GLY A 261 11.11 8.13 -7.08
CA GLY A 261 9.70 8.26 -7.44
C GLY A 261 9.42 8.72 -8.86
N HIS A 262 10.40 8.58 -9.73
CA HIS A 262 10.27 8.80 -11.16
C HIS A 262 11.32 7.98 -11.89
N ALA A 263 11.02 7.59 -13.12
CA ALA A 263 11.99 6.91 -13.98
C ALA A 263 11.82 7.38 -15.42
N LYS A 264 12.95 7.42 -16.15
CA LYS A 264 12.96 7.87 -17.55
C LYS A 264 11.96 7.05 -18.36
N ASP A 265 11.09 7.72 -19.11
CA ASP A 265 10.06 7.14 -19.97
C ASP A 265 9.02 6.26 -19.25
N ARG A 266 8.89 6.41 -17.92
CA ARG A 266 7.96 5.63 -17.07
C ARG A 266 7.09 6.50 -16.14
N GLY A 267 7.13 7.82 -16.33
CA GLY A 267 6.40 8.80 -15.54
C GLY A 267 6.85 8.87 -14.07
N VAL A 268 5.93 9.29 -13.21
CA VAL A 268 6.16 9.52 -11.77
C VAL A 268 5.18 8.77 -10.89
N ALA A 269 5.62 8.44 -9.68
CA ALA A 269 4.74 7.94 -8.62
C ALA A 269 3.84 9.08 -8.10
N ALA A 270 2.61 8.71 -7.73
CA ALA A 270 1.64 9.61 -7.12
C ALA A 270 0.83 8.90 -6.03
N GLY A 271 0.11 9.67 -5.22
CA GLY A 271 -0.76 9.14 -4.18
C GLY A 271 -0.01 8.25 -3.17
N PRO A 272 -0.61 7.13 -2.73
CA PRO A 272 -0.01 6.24 -1.73
C PRO A 272 1.37 5.70 -2.12
N MET A 273 1.62 5.43 -3.41
CA MET A 273 2.93 4.95 -3.86
C MET A 273 4.01 6.03 -3.67
N ARG A 274 3.67 7.30 -3.93
CA ARG A 274 4.60 8.41 -3.72
C ARG A 274 4.93 8.58 -2.24
N GLU A 275 3.93 8.47 -1.37
CA GLU A 275 4.11 8.50 0.08
C GLU A 275 5.04 7.39 0.56
N ALA A 276 4.82 6.15 0.11
CA ALA A 276 5.70 5.02 0.41
C ALA A 276 7.15 5.25 -0.06
N ILE A 277 7.34 5.93 -1.19
CA ILE A 277 8.68 6.29 -1.66
C ILE A 277 9.31 7.35 -0.75
N ASP A 278 8.61 8.45 -0.49
CA ASP A 278 9.16 9.60 0.24
C ASP A 278 9.40 9.28 1.74
N LEU A 279 8.56 8.45 2.34
CA LEU A 279 8.66 8.09 3.75
C LEU A 279 9.51 6.86 4.00
N SER A 280 9.63 5.94 3.02
CA SER A 280 10.34 4.67 3.15
C SER A 280 11.40 4.42 2.08
N LEU A 281 11.00 4.09 0.84
CA LEU A 281 11.90 3.45 -0.13
C LEU A 281 13.09 4.33 -0.55
N SER A 282 12.89 5.65 -0.67
CA SER A 282 13.95 6.62 -0.99
C SER A 282 15.06 6.72 0.06
N LYS A 283 14.82 6.17 1.27
CA LYS A 283 15.76 6.18 2.39
C LYS A 283 16.52 4.85 2.53
N LEU A 284 16.18 3.84 1.73
CA LEU A 284 16.86 2.56 1.74
C LEU A 284 18.25 2.67 1.09
N PRO A 285 19.24 1.90 1.57
CA PRO A 285 20.52 1.83 0.88
C PRO A 285 20.33 1.20 -0.50
N LYS A 286 21.18 1.61 -1.46
CA LYS A 286 21.10 1.12 -2.84
C LYS A 286 21.10 -0.42 -2.93
N SER A 287 21.83 -1.11 -2.07
CA SER A 287 21.87 -2.57 -2.01
C SER A 287 20.49 -3.20 -1.84
N ASP A 288 19.61 -2.56 -1.10
CA ASP A 288 18.28 -3.08 -0.78
C ASP A 288 17.31 -2.79 -1.93
N ILE A 289 17.45 -1.63 -2.59
CA ILE A 289 16.75 -1.34 -3.84
C ILE A 289 17.15 -2.35 -4.91
N ASP A 290 18.44 -2.63 -5.07
CA ASP A 290 18.95 -3.62 -6.02
C ASP A 290 18.44 -5.04 -5.68
N ALA A 291 18.33 -5.38 -4.38
CA ALA A 291 17.76 -6.63 -3.92
C ALA A 291 16.27 -6.75 -4.26
N ILE A 292 15.48 -5.69 -4.02
CA ILE A 292 14.07 -5.62 -4.42
C ILE A 292 13.94 -5.84 -5.93
N VAL A 293 14.75 -5.16 -6.75
CA VAL A 293 14.76 -5.34 -8.21
C VAL A 293 15.06 -6.79 -8.57
N ALA A 294 16.12 -7.37 -8.00
CA ALA A 294 16.52 -8.76 -8.26
C ALA A 294 15.39 -9.76 -7.93
N TYR A 295 14.64 -9.54 -6.84
CA TYR A 295 13.49 -10.36 -6.50
C TYR A 295 12.32 -10.17 -7.49
N LEU A 296 11.92 -8.93 -7.77
CA LEU A 296 10.80 -8.61 -8.66
C LEU A 296 10.98 -9.21 -10.06
N ARG A 297 12.22 -9.28 -10.57
CA ARG A 297 12.55 -9.96 -11.84
C ARG A 297 12.22 -11.44 -11.89
N THR A 298 12.08 -12.07 -10.74
CA THR A 298 11.74 -13.50 -10.64
C THR A 298 10.27 -13.75 -10.39
N VAL A 299 9.50 -12.70 -10.06
CA VAL A 299 8.07 -12.81 -9.84
C VAL A 299 7.41 -13.19 -11.17
N PRO A 300 6.71 -14.35 -11.24
CA PRO A 300 6.10 -14.82 -12.47
C PRO A 300 5.16 -13.78 -13.06
N ALA A 301 5.23 -13.60 -14.38
CA ALA A 301 4.32 -12.71 -15.09
C ALA A 301 2.87 -13.14 -14.85
N VAL A 302 2.06 -12.21 -14.35
CA VAL A 302 0.62 -12.36 -14.27
C VAL A 302 0.02 -11.32 -15.19
N THR A 303 -0.66 -11.75 -16.25
CA THR A 303 -1.54 -10.86 -17.01
C THR A 303 -2.73 -10.56 -16.11
N GLY A 304 -2.67 -9.43 -15.38
CA GLY A 304 -3.65 -9.05 -14.36
C GLY A 304 -5.10 -8.98 -14.84
N GLU A 305 -6.03 -8.66 -13.94
CA GLU A 305 -7.41 -8.39 -14.33
C GLU A 305 -7.48 -7.20 -15.32
N PRO A 306 -8.45 -7.15 -16.26
CA PRO A 306 -8.49 -6.19 -17.36
C PRO A 306 -8.35 -4.72 -16.96
N ASP A 307 -8.78 -4.37 -15.74
CA ASP A 307 -8.82 -2.99 -15.24
C ASP A 307 -7.46 -2.45 -14.79
N HIS A 308 -6.40 -3.28 -14.71
CA HIS A 308 -5.04 -2.85 -14.35
C HIS A 308 -4.08 -2.85 -15.55
N LYS A 309 -4.63 -2.83 -16.76
CA LYS A 309 -3.90 -2.91 -18.03
C LYS A 309 -3.44 -1.54 -18.54
N ALA A 310 -2.25 -1.11 -18.15
CA ALA A 310 -1.57 0.01 -18.82
C ALA A 310 -0.85 -0.53 -20.08
N ILE A 311 -1.31 -0.17 -21.28
CA ILE A 311 -0.62 -0.52 -22.54
C ILE A 311 0.23 0.66 -22.97
N ARG A 312 1.54 0.46 -23.10
CA ARG A 312 2.47 1.47 -23.64
C ARG A 312 2.29 1.62 -25.15
N ARG A 313 2.27 2.88 -25.62
CA ARG A 313 2.36 3.23 -27.05
C ARG A 313 3.80 3.10 -27.54
N LYS A 314 4.01 2.59 -28.77
CA LYS A 314 5.35 2.60 -29.40
C LYS A 314 5.77 4.04 -29.75
N GLU A 315 7.07 4.32 -29.64
CA GLU A 315 7.69 5.64 -29.86
C GLU A 315 7.39 6.29 -31.23
N ASP A 316 6.93 5.53 -32.23
CA ASP A 316 6.84 5.98 -33.63
C ASP A 316 5.60 6.84 -33.98
N GLU A 317 4.71 7.13 -33.03
CA GLU A 317 3.49 7.95 -33.27
C GLU A 317 3.61 9.42 -32.82
N LEU A 318 4.83 9.93 -32.65
CA LEU A 318 5.07 11.38 -32.67
C LEU A 318 5.28 11.83 -34.12
N THR A 319 4.19 12.06 -34.84
CA THR A 319 4.22 13.30 -35.63
C THR A 319 4.12 14.42 -34.60
N ALA A 320 5.22 15.15 -34.44
CA ALA A 320 5.14 16.57 -34.11
C ALA A 320 4.23 17.24 -35.16
N GLY A 321 2.93 17.06 -35.04
CA GLY A 321 1.93 17.99 -35.52
C GLY A 321 1.97 19.14 -34.53
N SER A 322 2.91 20.05 -34.72
CA SER A 322 2.60 21.38 -35.22
C SER A 322 1.58 22.04 -34.29
N THR A 323 2.06 22.83 -33.33
CA THR A 323 1.98 24.29 -33.50
C THR A 323 0.61 24.70 -34.01
N GLU A 324 -0.35 24.77 -33.11
CA GLU A 324 -1.19 25.94 -32.89
C GLU A 324 -2.22 25.56 -31.85
N ALA A 325 -2.68 26.56 -31.11
CA ALA A 325 -4.04 26.59 -30.65
C ALA A 325 -4.96 26.46 -31.89
N SER A 326 -5.08 25.25 -32.45
CA SER A 326 -6.20 24.97 -33.33
C SER A 326 -7.45 25.29 -32.53
N ALA A 327 -8.45 25.88 -33.17
CA ALA A 327 -9.76 26.19 -32.61
C ALA A 327 -10.56 24.91 -32.27
N ASP A 328 -9.88 23.91 -31.75
CA ASP A 328 -10.37 22.67 -31.23
C ASP A 328 -11.07 23.00 -29.91
N THR A 329 -12.39 22.98 -29.94
CA THR A 329 -13.27 23.35 -28.84
C THR A 329 -13.32 22.28 -27.75
N GLN A 330 -12.39 21.32 -27.75
CA GLN A 330 -12.31 20.29 -26.73
C GLN A 330 -11.90 20.92 -25.39
N PRO A 331 -12.81 20.95 -24.38
CA PRO A 331 -12.54 21.64 -23.11
C PRO A 331 -11.29 21.12 -22.41
N GLY A 332 -11.03 19.81 -22.47
CA GLY A 332 -9.85 19.19 -21.87
C GLY A 332 -8.52 19.71 -22.40
N LYS A 333 -8.42 19.93 -23.72
CA LYS A 333 -7.23 20.50 -24.36
C LYS A 333 -6.98 21.95 -23.93
N GLN A 334 -8.04 22.75 -23.84
CA GLN A 334 -7.95 24.15 -23.40
C GLN A 334 -7.50 24.25 -21.94
N ILE A 335 -8.02 23.37 -21.08
CA ILE A 335 -7.58 23.26 -19.69
C ILE A 335 -6.10 22.85 -19.63
N TYR A 336 -5.70 21.83 -20.39
CA TYR A 336 -4.29 21.41 -20.43
C TYR A 336 -3.36 22.53 -20.87
N ALA A 337 -3.73 23.26 -21.93
CA ALA A 337 -2.97 24.40 -22.43
C ALA A 337 -2.80 25.50 -21.38
N GLY A 338 -3.87 25.81 -20.64
CA GLY A 338 -3.91 26.91 -19.67
C GLY A 338 -3.28 26.59 -18.32
N ALA A 339 -3.33 25.32 -17.87
CA ALA A 339 -2.99 24.94 -16.50
C ALA A 339 -1.91 23.86 -16.36
N CYS A 340 -1.59 23.10 -17.41
CA CYS A 340 -0.74 21.91 -17.30
C CYS A 340 0.52 21.99 -18.17
N ALA A 341 0.40 22.50 -19.39
CA ALA A 341 1.45 22.45 -20.41
C ALA A 341 2.73 23.22 -20.02
N SER A 342 2.62 24.25 -19.18
CA SER A 342 3.78 25.01 -18.70
C SER A 342 4.75 24.15 -17.89
N CYS A 343 4.25 23.18 -17.12
CA CYS A 343 5.08 22.27 -16.32
C CYS A 343 5.36 20.95 -17.06
N HIS A 344 4.32 20.33 -17.61
CA HIS A 344 4.40 18.99 -18.20
C HIS A 344 4.87 18.99 -19.66
N GLY A 345 4.82 20.13 -20.34
CA GLY A 345 5.10 20.24 -21.77
C GLY A 345 3.99 19.66 -22.64
N TRP A 346 4.02 19.95 -23.94
CA TRP A 346 3.08 19.35 -24.90
C TRP A 346 3.43 17.91 -25.26
N ASN A 347 4.70 17.52 -25.10
CA ASN A 347 5.21 16.17 -25.30
C ASN A 347 5.19 15.33 -24.01
N GLY A 348 4.86 15.91 -22.85
CA GLY A 348 4.77 15.20 -21.58
C GLY A 348 6.13 14.87 -20.94
N GLU A 349 7.24 15.32 -21.53
CA GLU A 349 8.61 15.10 -21.01
C GLU A 349 8.95 15.99 -19.81
N GLY A 350 8.09 16.98 -19.48
CA GLY A 350 8.36 17.96 -18.44
C GLY A 350 9.31 19.08 -18.92
N GLN A 351 9.06 20.31 -18.48
CA GLN A 351 9.82 21.49 -18.93
C GLN A 351 10.96 21.90 -17.98
N PHE A 352 10.82 21.63 -16.67
CA PHE A 352 11.72 22.20 -15.65
C PHE A 352 12.19 21.21 -14.57
N ASN A 353 11.56 20.05 -14.46
CA ASN A 353 11.84 19.07 -13.41
C ASN A 353 11.52 17.66 -13.93
N PRO A 354 12.40 16.66 -13.73
CA PRO A 354 12.09 15.26 -14.03
C PRO A 354 10.77 14.77 -13.43
N ARG A 355 10.34 15.33 -12.29
CA ARG A 355 9.04 14.99 -11.67
C ARG A 355 7.82 15.54 -12.42
N ALA A 356 8.02 16.46 -13.36
CA ALA A 356 6.96 16.92 -14.26
C ALA A 356 6.85 16.05 -15.52
N ALA A 357 7.78 15.12 -15.74
CA ALA A 357 7.71 14.17 -16.85
C ALA A 357 6.62 13.13 -16.57
N ILE A 358 5.52 13.22 -17.31
CA ILE A 358 4.38 12.30 -17.19
C ILE A 358 4.39 11.23 -18.28
N LEU A 359 5.17 11.44 -19.34
CA LEU A 359 5.29 10.54 -20.48
C LEU A 359 5.68 9.12 -20.04
N GLY A 360 4.99 8.13 -20.62
CA GLY A 360 5.22 6.72 -20.34
C GLY A 360 4.68 6.21 -18.98
N GLY A 361 4.09 7.10 -18.17
CA GLY A 361 3.43 6.70 -16.92
C GLY A 361 2.21 5.81 -17.16
N HIS A 362 2.10 4.74 -16.37
CA HIS A 362 0.95 3.81 -16.44
C HIS A 362 -0.41 4.53 -16.28
N ALA A 363 -0.46 5.57 -15.44
CA ALA A 363 -1.67 6.37 -15.23
C ALA A 363 -2.21 7.01 -16.52
N LEU A 364 -1.34 7.37 -17.47
CA LEU A 364 -1.76 7.97 -18.74
C LEU A 364 -2.30 6.92 -19.73
N SER A 365 -1.99 5.65 -19.51
CA SER A 365 -2.33 4.55 -20.42
C SER A 365 -3.55 3.75 -19.95
N ASP A 366 -4.17 4.15 -18.83
CA ASP A 366 -5.39 3.58 -18.27
C ASP A 366 -6.62 4.35 -18.80
N PRO A 367 -7.51 3.72 -19.60
CA PRO A 367 -8.72 4.37 -20.11
C PRO A 367 -9.65 4.93 -19.04
N THR A 368 -9.67 4.34 -17.84
CA THR A 368 -10.50 4.84 -16.73
C THR A 368 -9.93 6.09 -16.09
N ALA A 369 -8.66 6.41 -16.36
CA ALA A 369 -7.91 7.55 -15.86
C ALA A 369 -8.06 7.80 -14.35
N SER A 370 -8.31 6.74 -13.55
CA SER A 370 -8.68 6.90 -12.13
C SER A 370 -7.57 7.61 -11.35
N ASN A 371 -6.32 7.24 -11.58
CA ASN A 371 -5.16 7.90 -10.97
C ASN A 371 -4.96 9.32 -11.52
N VAL A 372 -5.22 9.59 -12.80
CA VAL A 372 -5.13 10.95 -13.37
C VAL A 372 -6.13 11.88 -12.71
N VAL A 373 -7.40 11.45 -12.59
CA VAL A 373 -8.45 12.22 -11.91
C VAL A 373 -8.04 12.51 -10.47
N ARG A 374 -7.54 11.52 -9.73
CA ARG A 374 -7.09 11.73 -8.34
C ARG A 374 -5.92 12.68 -8.22
N VAL A 375 -4.92 12.58 -9.09
CA VAL A 375 -3.78 13.52 -9.12
C VAL A 375 -4.25 14.94 -9.38
N VAL A 376 -5.18 15.14 -10.32
CA VAL A 376 -5.75 16.47 -10.62
C VAL A 376 -6.54 17.02 -9.43
N LEU A 377 -7.34 16.18 -8.76
CA LEU A 377 -8.15 16.59 -7.61
C LEU A 377 -7.31 16.84 -6.35
N GLN A 378 -6.31 16.01 -6.09
CA GLN A 378 -5.56 16.02 -4.83
C GLN A 378 -4.24 16.80 -4.91
N GLY A 379 -3.68 16.96 -6.11
CA GLY A 379 -2.32 17.47 -6.32
C GLY A 379 -1.25 16.45 -5.93
N SER A 380 0.02 16.85 -5.99
CA SER A 380 1.13 16.07 -5.46
C SER A 380 1.41 16.48 -4.01
N SER A 381 1.46 15.51 -3.11
CA SER A 381 1.68 15.67 -1.68
C SER A 381 3.16 15.92 -1.35
N ASP A 382 3.69 17.12 -1.56
CA ASP A 382 4.93 17.46 -0.85
C ASP A 382 4.56 18.11 0.49
N HIS A 383 5.05 17.52 1.58
CA HIS A 383 5.03 18.14 2.91
C HIS A 383 5.81 19.46 2.95
N GLU A 384 6.73 19.69 2.01
CA GLU A 384 7.55 20.90 1.94
C GLU A 384 6.94 22.06 1.15
N ALA A 385 5.78 21.87 0.48
CA ALA A 385 5.00 22.92 -0.20
C ALA A 385 5.84 23.98 -0.95
N ALA A 386 6.94 23.59 -1.60
CA ALA A 386 7.82 24.52 -2.28
C ALA A 386 7.19 24.96 -3.62
N PRO A 387 6.96 26.27 -3.85
CA PRO A 387 6.39 26.77 -5.10
C PRO A 387 7.19 26.29 -6.32
N GLY A 388 6.50 25.74 -7.32
CA GLY A 388 7.11 25.25 -8.56
C GLY A 388 7.75 23.86 -8.49
N LYS A 389 7.69 23.19 -7.33
CA LYS A 389 8.13 21.79 -7.17
C LYS A 389 6.98 20.80 -6.99
N THR A 390 5.78 21.29 -6.71
CA THR A 390 4.55 20.53 -6.51
C THR A 390 3.52 20.80 -7.59
N MET A 391 2.73 19.78 -7.91
CA MET A 391 1.49 19.90 -8.66
C MET A 391 0.37 20.33 -7.69
N PRO A 392 -0.29 21.48 -7.91
CA PRO A 392 -1.38 21.93 -7.05
C PRO A 392 -2.63 21.07 -7.22
N SER A 393 -3.52 21.12 -6.23
CA SER A 393 -4.88 20.58 -6.36
C SER A 393 -5.73 21.50 -7.23
N PHE A 394 -6.45 20.92 -8.18
CA PHE A 394 -7.41 21.62 -9.03
C PHE A 394 -8.88 21.36 -8.67
N ALA A 395 -9.13 20.61 -7.59
CA ALA A 395 -10.49 20.26 -7.17
C ALA A 395 -11.39 21.50 -7.01
N LYS A 396 -10.89 22.61 -6.47
CA LYS A 396 -11.72 23.82 -6.28
C LYS A 396 -11.79 24.73 -7.51
N ILE A 397 -11.03 24.43 -8.56
CA ILE A 397 -10.85 25.29 -9.74
C ILE A 397 -11.73 24.82 -10.89
N TYR A 398 -11.81 23.52 -11.11
CA TYR A 398 -12.51 22.92 -12.25
C TYR A 398 -13.73 22.10 -11.80
N SER A 399 -14.79 22.13 -12.63
CA SER A 399 -15.98 21.30 -12.41
C SER A 399 -15.70 19.82 -12.67
N ASP A 400 -16.69 18.96 -12.38
CA ASP A 400 -16.57 17.52 -12.64
C ASP A 400 -16.46 17.22 -14.14
N GLU A 401 -17.18 17.97 -14.97
CA GLU A 401 -17.14 17.90 -16.43
C GLU A 401 -15.78 18.36 -16.97
N ASP A 402 -15.22 19.44 -16.41
CA ASP A 402 -13.92 19.96 -16.80
C ASP A 402 -12.80 18.97 -16.50
N VAL A 403 -12.79 18.40 -15.29
CA VAL A 403 -11.80 17.39 -14.88
C VAL A 403 -11.95 16.11 -15.70
N ALA A 404 -13.18 15.66 -15.98
CA ALA A 404 -13.41 14.50 -16.85
C ALA A 404 -12.90 14.75 -18.28
N SER A 405 -13.18 15.94 -18.82
CA SER A 405 -12.70 16.35 -20.14
C SER A 405 -11.17 16.41 -20.21
N LEU A 406 -10.53 16.99 -19.18
CA LEU A 406 -9.07 17.04 -19.06
C LEU A 406 -8.47 15.63 -18.99
N ALA A 407 -9.00 14.76 -18.13
CA ALA A 407 -8.49 13.41 -17.95
C ALA A 407 -8.59 12.58 -19.25
N ASN A 408 -9.73 12.68 -19.95
CA ASN A 408 -9.91 12.03 -21.25
C ASN A 408 -8.92 12.56 -22.30
N TYR A 409 -8.73 13.88 -22.37
CA TYR A 409 -7.74 14.49 -23.26
C TYR A 409 -6.32 14.01 -22.96
N VAL A 410 -5.92 13.99 -21.69
CA VAL A 410 -4.57 13.56 -21.26
C VAL A 410 -4.31 12.10 -21.64
N VAL A 411 -5.26 11.19 -21.40
CA VAL A 411 -5.12 9.78 -21.80
C VAL A 411 -5.02 9.66 -23.32
N GLU A 412 -5.88 10.32 -24.07
CA GLU A 412 -5.88 10.25 -25.54
C GLU A 412 -4.60 10.84 -26.14
N HIS A 413 -4.18 12.01 -25.67
CA HIS A 413 -3.03 12.73 -26.19
C HIS A 413 -1.72 11.97 -25.94
N PHE A 414 -1.51 11.46 -24.72
CA PHE A 414 -0.23 10.83 -24.35
C PHE A 414 -0.17 9.32 -24.56
N SER A 415 -1.31 8.62 -24.64
CA SER A 415 -1.32 7.16 -24.88
C SER A 415 -1.96 6.73 -26.21
N GLY A 416 -2.75 7.62 -26.84
CA GLY A 416 -3.52 7.29 -28.04
C GLY A 416 -4.80 6.51 -27.76
N ARG A 417 -5.11 6.27 -26.48
CA ARG A 417 -6.28 5.50 -26.07
C ARG A 417 -7.44 6.43 -25.76
N LYS A 418 -8.65 5.97 -26.04
CA LYS A 418 -9.85 6.73 -25.68
C LYS A 418 -10.08 6.65 -24.16
N GLY A 419 -10.02 7.79 -23.48
CA GLY A 419 -10.47 7.90 -22.10
C GLY A 419 -11.99 7.70 -21.97
N THR A 420 -12.43 7.16 -20.84
CA THR A 420 -13.85 6.87 -20.55
C THR A 420 -14.36 7.56 -19.28
N VAL A 421 -13.69 8.63 -18.84
CA VAL A 421 -14.02 9.33 -17.59
C VAL A 421 -15.32 10.10 -17.74
N THR A 422 -16.22 9.96 -16.77
CA THR A 422 -17.46 10.73 -16.65
C THR A 422 -17.41 11.73 -15.49
N ALA A 423 -18.25 12.77 -15.54
CA ALA A 423 -18.40 13.72 -14.43
C ALA A 423 -18.82 13.02 -13.13
N ASP A 424 -19.72 12.04 -13.18
CA ASP A 424 -20.14 11.26 -12.00
C ASP A 424 -18.97 10.53 -11.34
N GLN A 425 -18.04 9.97 -12.13
CA GLN A 425 -16.84 9.32 -11.61
C GLN A 425 -15.90 10.32 -10.93
N VAL A 426 -15.77 11.53 -11.48
CA VAL A 426 -15.01 12.62 -10.84
C VAL A 426 -15.68 13.02 -9.52
N SER A 427 -17.01 13.18 -9.52
CA SER A 427 -17.78 13.55 -8.34
C SER A 427 -17.58 12.54 -7.20
N GLN A 428 -17.59 11.24 -7.51
CA GLN A 428 -17.32 10.17 -6.54
C GLN A 428 -15.88 10.14 -6.03
N ALA A 429 -14.92 10.75 -6.76
CA ALA A 429 -13.51 10.78 -6.39
C ALA A 429 -13.12 12.01 -5.53
N ARG A 430 -14.03 12.97 -5.35
CA ARG A 430 -13.87 14.11 -4.43
C ARG A 430 -14.18 13.73 -2.99
#